data_AF-X1SPC2-F1
#
_entry.id   AF-X1SPC2-F1
#
_cell.length_a   1.000
_cell.length_b   1.000
_cell.length_c   1.000
_cell.angle_alpha   90.00
_cell.angle_beta   90.00
_cell.angle_gamma   90.00
#
_symmetry.space_group_name_H-M   'P 1'
#
loop_
_entity.id
_entity.type
_entity.pdbx_description
1 polymer ?
#
loop_
_entity_poly.entity_id
_entity_poly.type
_entity_poly.pdbx_seq_one_letter_code
_entity_poly.pdbx_strand_id
1 'polypeptide(L)'
;MLHKKLGLPFDNLVNSRENNPEEWVKEHTQGRGVNAVVVAASVKTLVEAGLKLLARTGHLSIFAGMPKSDPVAGIELNLIHYRELNIHGATSSAINEYLTAKDFIVSGKINGGALVTHRFSLDDFNKAVKIQADPSTGALKVIIIP
;
A
#
# COMPACT_ATOMS: atom_id res chain seq x y z
N MET A 1 -14.57 -7.26 3.04
CA MET A 1 -13.29 -6.75 2.50
C MET A 1 -12.38 -6.29 3.64
N LEU A 2 -11.06 -6.39 3.45
CA LEU A 2 -10.04 -6.20 4.50
C LEU A 2 -10.15 -4.88 5.28
N HIS A 3 -10.48 -3.78 4.59
CA HIS A 3 -10.66 -2.47 5.21
C HIS A 3 -11.73 -2.46 6.32
N LYS A 4 -12.84 -3.20 6.17
CA LYS A 4 -13.90 -3.31 7.20
C LYS A 4 -13.40 -4.07 8.43
N LYS A 5 -12.51 -5.05 8.24
CA LYS A 5 -11.92 -5.82 9.35
C LYS A 5 -10.95 -4.97 10.16
N LEU A 6 -10.23 -4.04 9.52
CA LEU A 6 -9.25 -3.19 10.18
C LEU A 6 -9.85 -1.98 10.90
N GLY A 7 -11.12 -1.65 10.64
CA GLY A 7 -11.77 -0.48 11.23
C GLY A 7 -11.06 0.84 10.93
N LEU A 8 -10.16 0.85 9.93
CA LEU A 8 -9.44 2.05 9.52
C LEU A 8 -10.41 2.96 8.78
N PRO A 9 -10.44 4.27 9.10
CA PRO A 9 -11.24 5.21 8.35
C PRO A 9 -10.68 5.32 6.93
N PHE A 10 -11.56 5.15 5.95
CA PHE A 10 -11.32 5.53 4.56
C PHE A 10 -12.61 6.19 4.07
N ASP A 11 -12.48 7.29 3.34
CA ASP A 11 -13.65 7.99 2.82
C ASP A 11 -14.23 7.24 1.61
N ASN A 12 -13.36 6.64 0.80
CA ASN A 12 -13.73 6.01 -0.46
C ASN A 12 -12.92 4.74 -0.74
N LEU A 13 -13.54 3.80 -1.45
CA LEU A 13 -12.91 2.58 -1.94
C LEU A 13 -13.18 2.44 -3.43
N VAL A 14 -12.12 2.24 -4.21
CA VAL A 14 -12.21 2.09 -5.66
C VAL A 14 -11.69 0.70 -6.06
N ASN A 15 -12.57 -0.12 -6.62
CA ASN A 15 -12.17 -1.41 -7.21
C ASN A 15 -11.72 -1.18 -8.66
N SER A 16 -10.42 -1.31 -8.92
CA SER A 16 -9.84 -1.13 -10.27
C SER A 16 -10.25 -2.19 -11.29
N ARG A 17 -10.97 -3.24 -10.88
CA ARG A 17 -11.57 -4.22 -11.79
C ARG A 17 -12.92 -3.77 -12.35
N GLU A 18 -13.55 -2.82 -11.67
CA GLU A 18 -14.90 -2.33 -11.99
C GLU A 18 -14.88 -0.88 -12.46
N ASN A 19 -13.88 -0.09 -12.03
CA ASN A 19 -13.78 1.33 -12.31
C ASN A 19 -12.36 1.69 -12.76
N ASN A 20 -12.23 2.74 -13.58
CA ASN A 20 -10.94 3.35 -13.87
C ASN A 20 -10.56 4.31 -12.71
N PRO A 21 -9.49 4.05 -11.94
CA PRO A 21 -9.12 4.91 -10.81
C PRO A 21 -8.76 6.34 -11.21
N GLU A 22 -8.25 6.57 -12.42
CA GLU A 22 -7.90 7.90 -12.92
C GLU A 22 -9.15 8.75 -13.18
N GLU A 23 -10.15 8.17 -13.83
CA GLU A 23 -11.45 8.81 -14.05
C GLU A 23 -12.15 9.08 -12.72
N TRP A 24 -12.17 8.09 -11.83
CA TRP A 24 -12.76 8.25 -10.50
C TRP A 24 -12.11 9.40 -9.73
N VAL A 25 -10.77 9.46 -9.68
CA VAL A 25 -10.05 10.57 -9.02
C VAL A 25 -10.38 11.90 -9.69
N LYS A 26 -10.39 11.95 -11.02
CA LYS A 26 -10.71 13.16 -11.77
C LYS A 26 -12.09 13.71 -11.39
N GLU A 27 -13.11 12.86 -11.33
CA GLU A 27 -14.46 13.24 -10.93
C GLU A 27 -14.51 13.75 -9.49
N HIS A 28 -13.89 13.02 -8.55
CA HIS A 28 -13.94 13.31 -7.12
C HIS A 28 -13.02 14.46 -6.70
N THR A 29 -12.15 14.92 -7.59
CA THR A 29 -11.24 16.05 -7.37
C THR A 29 -11.47 17.20 -8.33
N GLN A 30 -12.57 17.18 -9.10
CA GLN A 30 -12.88 18.22 -10.11
C GLN A 30 -11.73 18.46 -11.10
N GLY A 31 -11.04 17.38 -11.49
CA GLY A 31 -9.91 17.40 -12.40
C GLY A 31 -8.57 17.79 -11.78
N ARG A 32 -8.53 18.11 -10.48
CA ARG A 32 -7.30 18.54 -9.81
C ARG A 32 -6.28 17.42 -9.61
N GLY A 33 -6.73 16.20 -9.30
CA GLY A 33 -5.88 15.11 -8.82
C GLY A 33 -5.65 15.13 -7.30
N VAL A 34 -4.94 14.13 -6.78
CA VAL A 34 -4.64 13.98 -5.35
C VAL A 34 -3.28 14.57 -4.96
N ASN A 35 -3.14 15.00 -3.72
CA ASN A 35 -1.87 15.57 -3.22
C ASN A 35 -0.77 14.52 -3.05
N ALA A 36 -1.14 13.28 -2.73
CA ALA A 36 -0.19 12.21 -2.49
C ALA A 36 -0.74 10.85 -2.95
N VAL A 37 0.15 10.00 -3.43
CA VAL A 37 -0.13 8.60 -3.76
C VAL A 37 0.95 7.72 -3.12
N VAL A 38 0.52 6.63 -2.48
CA VAL A 38 1.41 5.63 -1.90
C VAL A 38 1.24 4.31 -2.66
N VAL A 39 2.27 3.88 -3.37
CA VAL A 39 2.29 2.59 -4.07
C VAL A 39 2.70 1.51 -3.07
N ALA A 40 1.71 0.86 -2.47
CA ALA A 40 1.89 -0.17 -1.44
C ALA A 40 1.82 -1.61 -1.97
N ALA A 41 1.84 -1.80 -3.29
CA ALA A 41 1.89 -3.11 -3.94
C ALA A 41 3.08 -3.19 -4.90
N SER A 42 3.73 -4.37 -4.95
CA SER A 42 4.90 -4.64 -5.80
C SER A 42 4.53 -4.85 -7.27
N VAL A 43 3.82 -3.88 -7.86
CA VAL A 43 3.35 -3.89 -9.24
C VAL A 43 3.81 -2.61 -9.94
N LYS A 44 4.79 -2.74 -10.84
CA LYS A 44 5.48 -1.57 -11.42
C LYS A 44 4.59 -0.62 -12.21
N THR A 45 3.53 -1.12 -12.84
CA THR A 45 2.56 -0.30 -13.58
C THR A 45 1.77 0.66 -12.67
N LEU A 46 1.70 0.38 -11.37
CA LEU A 46 1.06 1.28 -10.40
C LEU A 46 1.86 2.56 -10.15
N VAL A 47 3.17 2.57 -10.45
CA VAL A 47 4.00 3.78 -10.33
C VAL A 47 3.55 4.83 -11.34
N GLU A 48 3.45 4.44 -12.61
CA GLU A 48 2.97 5.35 -13.67
C GLU A 48 1.50 5.73 -13.47
N ALA A 49 0.64 4.77 -13.10
CA ALA A 49 -0.75 5.07 -12.77
C ALA A 49 -0.83 6.10 -11.63
N GLY A 50 -0.04 5.92 -10.56
CA GLY A 50 0.04 6.84 -9.44
C GLY A 50 0.45 8.26 -9.84
N LEU A 51 1.42 8.42 -10.74
CA LEU A 51 1.80 9.74 -11.27
C LEU A 51 0.63 10.45 -11.97
N LYS A 52 -0.20 9.71 -12.71
CA LYS A 52 -1.36 10.27 -13.42
C LYS A 52 -2.44 10.78 -12.47
N LEU A 53 -2.59 10.14 -11.30
CA LEU A 53 -3.55 10.54 -10.25
C LEU A 53 -3.14 11.84 -9.54
N LEU A 54 -1.86 12.22 -9.57
CA LEU A 54 -1.35 13.35 -8.80
C LEU A 54 -1.79 14.70 -9.38
N ALA A 55 -2.12 15.59 -8.46
CA ALA A 55 -2.19 17.03 -8.73
C ALA A 55 -0.80 17.60 -9.04
N ARG A 56 -0.77 18.84 -9.57
CA ARG A 56 0.47 19.62 -9.64
C ARG A 56 1.14 19.68 -8.26
N THR A 57 2.47 19.60 -8.26
CA THR A 57 3.34 19.51 -7.09
C THR A 57 3.07 18.33 -6.15
N GLY A 58 2.29 17.34 -6.59
CA GLY A 58 1.94 16.16 -5.82
C GLY A 58 3.13 15.23 -5.52
N HIS A 59 2.93 14.33 -4.56
CA HIS A 59 3.96 13.43 -4.03
C HIS A 59 3.63 11.95 -4.29
N LEU A 60 4.52 11.24 -4.99
CA LEU A 60 4.46 9.79 -5.13
C LEU A 60 5.45 9.12 -4.17
N SER A 61 4.98 8.20 -3.33
CA SER A 61 5.82 7.31 -2.54
C SER A 61 5.81 5.91 -3.15
N ILE A 62 6.97 5.45 -3.62
CA ILE A 62 7.22 4.06 -4.01
C ILE A 62 7.56 3.29 -2.73
N PHE A 63 6.52 2.87 -2.00
CA PHE A 63 6.68 2.19 -0.71
C PHE A 63 7.02 0.71 -0.87
N ALA A 64 6.33 0.02 -1.77
CA ALA A 64 6.61 -1.37 -2.07
C ALA A 64 7.77 -1.48 -3.08
N GLY A 65 8.78 -2.28 -2.76
CA GLY A 65 9.84 -2.63 -3.71
C GLY A 65 9.32 -3.48 -4.87
N MET A 66 10.00 -3.43 -6.02
CA MET A 66 9.69 -4.25 -7.18
C MET A 66 10.41 -5.61 -7.13
N PRO A 67 9.84 -6.68 -7.74
CA PRO A 67 10.52 -7.96 -7.83
C PRO A 67 11.89 -7.82 -8.49
N LYS A 68 12.90 -8.55 -7.98
CA LYS A 68 14.26 -8.55 -8.57
C LYS A 68 14.27 -9.00 -10.03
N SER A 69 13.32 -9.86 -10.41
CA SER A 69 13.15 -10.33 -11.79
C SER A 69 12.60 -9.27 -12.74
N ASP A 70 11.98 -8.21 -12.21
CA ASP A 70 11.35 -7.16 -13.01
C ASP A 70 11.41 -5.78 -12.33
N PRO A 71 12.62 -5.20 -12.14
CA PRO A 71 12.79 -4.00 -11.32
C PRO A 71 12.63 -2.68 -12.10
N VAL A 72 12.47 -2.73 -13.43
CA VAL A 72 12.50 -1.54 -14.30
C VAL A 72 11.13 -1.27 -14.91
N ALA A 73 10.73 0.00 -14.88
CA ALA A 73 9.57 0.53 -15.58
C ALA A 73 9.94 1.80 -16.37
N GLY A 74 9.29 1.99 -17.52
CA GLY A 74 9.30 3.27 -18.21
C GLY A 74 8.39 4.28 -17.51
N ILE A 75 8.75 5.55 -17.55
CA ILE A 75 7.99 6.65 -16.93
C ILE A 75 7.85 7.79 -17.94
N GLU A 76 6.64 8.35 -18.06
CA GLU A 76 6.42 9.56 -18.85
C GLU A 76 7.00 10.78 -18.10
N LEU A 77 8.19 11.22 -18.51
CA LEU A 77 8.91 12.31 -17.83
C LEU A 77 8.18 13.66 -17.87
N ASN A 78 7.32 13.88 -18.88
CA ASN A 78 6.54 15.11 -19.01
C ASN A 78 5.51 15.29 -17.88
N LEU A 79 5.00 14.20 -17.30
CA LEU A 79 4.15 14.28 -16.09
C LEU A 79 4.93 14.93 -14.95
N ILE A 80 6.18 14.50 -14.74
CA ILE A 80 7.03 15.01 -13.68
C ILE A 80 7.41 16.46 -13.94
N HIS A 81 7.85 16.77 -15.16
CA HIS A 81 8.34 18.11 -15.51
C HIS A 81 7.24 19.18 -15.44
N TYR A 82 6.15 19.01 -16.19
CA TYR A 82 5.13 20.06 -16.31
C TYR A 82 4.19 20.15 -15.11
N ARG A 83 4.03 19.06 -14.35
CA ARG A 83 3.26 19.07 -13.09
C ARG A 83 4.14 19.20 -11.85
N GLU A 84 5.46 19.32 -12.00
CA GLU A 84 6.42 19.50 -10.90
C GLU A 84 6.28 18.42 -9.81
N LEU A 85 6.13 17.15 -10.23
CA LEU A 85 5.86 16.04 -9.30
C LEU A 85 7.10 15.65 -8.49
N ASN A 86 6.86 15.24 -7.25
CA ASN A 86 7.89 14.78 -6.33
C ASN A 86 7.84 13.24 -6.20
N ILE A 87 8.95 12.55 -6.44
CA ILE A 87 9.03 11.09 -6.37
C ILE A 87 9.97 10.67 -5.23
N HIS A 88 9.46 9.81 -4.36
CA HIS A 88 10.15 9.34 -3.16
C HIS A 88 10.25 7.82 -3.16
N GLY A 89 11.44 7.30 -2.87
CA GLY A 89 11.61 5.91 -2.47
C GLY A 89 11.44 5.76 -0.96
N ALA A 90 10.93 4.62 -0.50
CA ALA A 90 10.88 4.30 0.93
C ALA A 90 11.47 2.91 1.18
N THR A 91 12.24 2.78 2.25
CA THR A 91 12.79 1.51 2.71
C THR A 91 13.01 1.54 4.21
N SER A 92 12.69 0.43 4.88
CA SER A 92 12.85 0.28 6.33
C SER A 92 12.14 1.36 7.14
N SER A 93 12.50 1.46 8.42
CA SER A 93 12.03 2.50 9.33
C SER A 93 13.13 2.85 10.33
N ALA A 94 13.17 4.10 10.77
CA ALA A 94 14.03 4.60 11.83
C ALA A 94 13.45 4.25 13.23
N ILE A 95 14.30 4.32 14.26
CA ILE A 95 13.92 3.94 15.64
C ILE A 95 12.73 4.76 16.15
N ASN A 96 12.72 6.06 15.86
CA ASN A 96 11.61 6.95 16.22
C ASN A 96 10.28 6.55 15.56
N GLU A 97 10.31 6.05 14.33
CA GLU A 97 9.13 5.56 13.62
C GLU A 97 8.60 4.27 14.26
N TYR A 98 9.48 3.35 14.68
CA TYR A 98 9.08 2.18 15.45
C TYR A 98 8.44 2.55 16.79
N LEU A 99 9.01 3.52 17.52
CA LEU A 99 8.44 3.99 18.79
C LEU A 99 7.06 4.60 18.57
N THR A 100 6.90 5.41 17.52
CA THR A 100 5.61 6.00 17.14
C THR A 100 4.57 4.92 16.79
N ALA A 101 4.96 3.92 15.99
CA ALA A 101 4.08 2.81 15.63
C ALA A 101 3.66 1.99 16.86
N LYS A 102 4.61 1.71 17.77
CA LYS A 102 4.33 1.06 19.05
C LYS A 102 3.32 1.88 19.88
N ASP A 103 3.51 3.19 19.97
CA ASP A 103 2.59 4.07 20.73
C ASP A 103 1.18 4.10 20.11
N PHE A 104 1.05 4.04 18.78
CA PHE A 104 -0.26 3.91 18.12
C PHE A 104 -0.96 2.59 18.44
N ILE A 105 -0.21 1.50 18.52
CA ILE A 105 -0.77 0.19 18.90
C ILE A 105 -1.17 0.17 20.36
N VAL A 106 -0.28 0.61 21.26
CA VAL A 106 -0.52 0.61 22.72
C VAL A 106 -1.67 1.53 23.11
N SER A 107 -1.79 2.70 22.47
CA SER A 107 -2.90 3.64 22.72
C SER A 107 -4.23 3.20 22.09
N GLY A 108 -4.26 2.12 21.29
CA GLY A 108 -5.46 1.65 20.60
C GLY A 108 -5.85 2.48 19.37
N LYS A 109 -5.05 3.50 18.99
CA LYS A 109 -5.26 4.26 17.75
C LYS A 109 -5.19 3.36 16.51
N ILE A 110 -4.37 2.31 16.56
CA ILE A 110 -4.31 1.26 15.54
C ILE A 110 -4.49 -0.11 16.21
N ASN A 111 -5.55 -0.83 15.84
CA ASN A 111 -5.72 -2.22 16.24
C ASN A 111 -4.88 -3.15 15.34
N GLY A 112 -3.59 -3.30 15.65
CA GLY A 112 -2.69 -4.18 14.89
C GLY A 112 -3.12 -5.66 14.90
N GLY A 113 -3.82 -6.09 15.95
CA GLY A 113 -4.36 -7.45 16.06
C GLY A 113 -5.37 -7.81 14.97
N ALA A 114 -6.11 -6.81 14.47
CA ALA A 114 -7.09 -7.00 13.39
C ALA A 114 -6.46 -7.38 12.04
N LEU A 115 -5.15 -7.17 11.85
CA LEU A 115 -4.41 -7.61 10.67
C LEU A 115 -4.15 -9.12 10.67
N VAL A 116 -4.06 -9.74 11.85
CA VAL A 116 -3.71 -11.15 12.01
C VAL A 116 -4.86 -12.02 11.53
N THR A 117 -4.68 -12.71 10.41
CA THR A 117 -5.69 -13.61 9.85
C THR A 117 -5.50 -15.06 10.26
N HIS A 118 -4.27 -15.49 10.51
CA HIS A 118 -3.97 -16.86 10.91
C HIS A 118 -2.89 -16.91 11.99
N ARG A 119 -2.98 -17.92 12.84
CA ARG A 119 -2.06 -18.21 13.94
C ARG A 119 -1.68 -19.68 13.87
N PHE A 120 -0.39 -19.97 13.95
CA PHE A 120 0.15 -21.33 13.96
C PHE A 120 1.13 -21.48 15.11
N SER A 121 1.31 -22.71 15.60
CA SER A 121 2.44 -23.05 16.48
C SER A 121 3.74 -23.11 15.68
N LEU A 122 4.87 -23.23 16.37
CA LEU A 122 6.17 -23.44 15.72
C LEU A 122 6.21 -24.77 14.92
N ASP A 123 5.59 -25.84 15.42
CA ASP A 123 5.54 -27.14 14.75
C ASP A 123 4.84 -27.07 13.38
N ASP A 124 3.91 -26.13 13.22
CA ASP A 124 3.15 -25.90 11.99
C ASP A 124 3.83 -24.93 11.01
N PHE A 125 5.11 -24.59 11.21
CA PHE A 125 5.81 -23.56 10.42
C PHE A 125 5.68 -23.76 8.90
N ASN A 126 5.89 -24.98 8.40
CA ASN A 126 5.79 -25.27 6.97
C ASN A 126 4.38 -25.04 6.41
N LYS A 127 3.35 -25.32 7.22
CA LYS A 127 1.95 -25.04 6.87
C LYS A 127 1.68 -23.54 6.86
N ALA A 128 2.20 -22.82 7.86
CA ALA A 128 2.08 -21.37 7.95
C ALA A 128 2.66 -20.66 6.71
N VAL A 129 3.84 -21.09 6.24
CA VAL A 129 4.47 -20.56 5.02
C VAL A 129 3.62 -20.84 3.78
N LYS A 130 3.11 -22.06 3.62
CA LYS A 130 2.21 -22.42 2.50
C LYS A 130 0.95 -21.55 2.48
N ILE A 131 0.34 -21.31 3.64
CA ILE A 131 -0.84 -20.46 3.77
C ILE A 131 -0.51 -19.01 3.40
N GLN A 132 0.60 -18.45 3.87
CA GLN A 132 1.01 -17.08 3.55
C GLN A 132 1.31 -16.87 2.06
N ALA A 133 1.79 -17.91 1.37
CA ALA A 133 2.17 -17.86 -0.04
C ALA A 133 0.99 -18.00 -1.01
N ASP A 134 -0.17 -18.48 -0.57
CA ASP A 134 -1.36 -18.69 -1.40
C ASP A 134 -2.41 -17.59 -1.15
N PRO A 135 -2.61 -16.64 -2.09
CA PRO A 135 -3.58 -15.57 -1.96
C PRO A 135 -5.03 -16.05 -1.79
N SER A 136 -5.36 -17.27 -2.25
CA SER A 136 -6.72 -17.84 -2.16
C SER A 136 -7.14 -18.16 -0.73
N THR A 137 -6.16 -18.32 0.18
CA THR A 137 -6.39 -18.60 1.61
C THR A 137 -6.96 -17.40 2.36
N GLY A 138 -6.96 -16.20 1.76
CA GLY A 138 -7.29 -14.96 2.46
C GLY A 138 -6.26 -14.58 3.53
N ALA A 139 -5.06 -15.14 3.47
CA ALA A 139 -3.95 -14.72 4.32
C ALA A 139 -3.60 -13.24 4.07
N LEU A 140 -3.48 -12.49 5.16
CA LEU A 140 -2.95 -11.12 5.16
C LEU A 140 -1.69 -11.09 6.02
N LYS A 141 -1.87 -11.44 7.30
CA LYS A 141 -0.78 -11.59 8.26
C LYS A 141 -0.92 -12.92 8.96
N VAL A 142 0.04 -13.81 8.70
CA VAL A 142 0.24 -15.04 9.45
C VAL A 142 1.25 -14.76 10.57
N ILE A 143 0.97 -15.24 11.79
CA ILE A 143 1.91 -15.19 12.91
C ILE A 143 2.18 -16.59 13.46
N ILE A 144 3.42 -16.79 13.93
CA ILE A 144 3.82 -17.96 14.70
C ILE A 144 3.75 -17.61 16.18
N ILE A 145 3.07 -18.44 16.95
CA ILE A 145 3.03 -18.38 18.40
C ILE A 145 3.97 -19.49 18.89
N PRO A 146 5.11 -19.16 19.51
CA PRO A 146 6.06 -20.14 20.01
C PRO A 146 5.44 -21.11 21.00
#